data_AF-A0A7T0G0X8-F1
#
_entry.id   AF-A0A7T0G0X8-F1
#
_cell.length_a   1.000
_cell.length_b   1.000
_cell.length_c   1.000
_cell.angle_alpha   90.00
_cell.angle_beta   90.00
_cell.angle_gamma   90.00
#
_symmetry.space_group_name_H-M   'P 1'
#
loop_
_entity.id
_entity.type
_entity.pdbx_description
1 polymer ?
#
loop_
_entity_poly.entity_id
_entity_poly.type
_entity_poly.pdbx_seq_one_letter_code
_entity_poly.pdbx_strand_id
1 'polypeptide(L)'
;MIKVRVSQIFSPQVDDVVKAKKALDEGTSFTEAVASFSTCPSKEAEGDLGWMPEENAQGLIGQAISENDVGKILGPIHSPYGYHILKVTEIELDMPDGPFTRDTLMTEVNQQLPEVHTLLFKKFQIGMPVAGYKEGETVNSVAEAHSKNVTEILALLNNEMGDQTVSLISPEDLKAKMDDGDPNLRILDIRERWEYDIAKFKGAEFITKETVESILGKLKPENEIILIDWKGDRGPSFEKYLAEKGLHNAKTLDGGIDAWADRIDPSVPRYEIDEEDEDYRYDDVFDDLPQ
;
A
#
# COMPACT_ATOMS: atom_id res chain seq x y z
N MET A 1 -3.37 -5.81 0.11
CA MET A 1 -4.09 -6.73 1.02
C MET A 1 -5.29 -7.36 0.29
N ILE A 2 -5.57 -8.67 0.38
CA ILE A 2 -6.74 -9.23 -0.34
C ILE A 2 -8.01 -9.00 0.48
N LYS A 3 -9.02 -8.36 -0.12
CA LYS A 3 -10.39 -8.31 0.41
C LYS A 3 -11.28 -9.23 -0.40
N VAL A 4 -12.12 -9.99 0.28
CA VAL A 4 -13.02 -10.96 -0.32
C VAL A 4 -14.45 -10.61 0.06
N ARG A 5 -15.35 -10.64 -0.91
CA ARG A 5 -16.79 -10.57 -0.67
C ARG A 5 -17.39 -11.94 -0.90
N VAL A 6 -18.24 -12.37 0.05
CA VAL A 6 -18.89 -13.69 -0.01
C VAL A 6 -20.38 -13.56 0.27
N SER A 7 -21.16 -14.42 -0.38
CA SER A 7 -22.57 -14.62 -0.07
C SER A 7 -22.78 -16.03 0.52
N GLN A 8 -23.79 -16.19 1.36
CA GLN A 8 -24.08 -17.45 2.03
C GLN A 8 -25.54 -17.91 1.89
N ILE A 9 -25.71 -19.23 1.84
CA ILE A 9 -26.95 -19.92 2.18
C ILE A 9 -26.72 -20.62 3.52
N PHE A 10 -27.54 -20.32 4.51
CA PHE A 10 -27.40 -20.89 5.84
C PHE A 10 -28.69 -21.54 6.30
N SER A 11 -28.61 -22.74 6.87
CA SER A 11 -29.71 -23.36 7.62
C SER A 11 -29.17 -24.15 8.82
N PRO A 12 -29.88 -24.16 9.97
CA PRO A 12 -29.56 -25.05 11.07
C PRO A 12 -29.77 -26.54 10.72
N GLN A 13 -30.50 -26.84 9.65
CA GLN A 13 -30.80 -28.21 9.21
C GLN A 13 -29.93 -28.59 8.00
N VAL A 14 -29.26 -29.74 8.10
CA VAL A 14 -28.41 -30.26 7.01
C VAL A 14 -29.20 -30.52 5.72
N ASP A 15 -30.44 -30.99 5.85
CA ASP A 15 -31.29 -31.35 4.71
C ASP A 15 -31.60 -30.15 3.80
N ASP A 16 -31.75 -28.95 4.37
CA ASP A 16 -32.04 -27.75 3.59
C ASP A 16 -30.82 -27.34 2.75
N VAL A 17 -29.63 -27.41 3.34
CA VAL A 17 -28.38 -27.07 2.66
C VAL A 17 -28.03 -28.11 1.60
N VAL A 18 -28.31 -29.39 1.84
CA VAL A 18 -28.16 -30.44 0.82
C VAL A 18 -29.10 -30.22 -0.36
N LYS A 19 -30.37 -29.83 -0.10
CA LYS A 19 -31.33 -29.48 -1.17
C LYS A 19 -30.87 -28.23 -1.93
N ALA A 20 -30.38 -27.22 -1.23
CA ALA A 20 -29.84 -26.02 -1.85
C ALA A 20 -28.65 -26.35 -2.76
N LYS A 21 -27.71 -27.18 -2.30
CA LYS A 21 -26.56 -27.62 -3.11
C LYS A 21 -27.00 -28.34 -4.38
N LYS A 22 -27.98 -29.24 -4.25
CA LYS A 22 -28.54 -29.95 -5.40
C LYS A 22 -29.20 -28.99 -6.41
N ALA A 23 -29.98 -28.01 -5.94
CA ALA A 23 -30.61 -27.02 -6.80
C ALA A 23 -29.57 -26.16 -7.54
N LEU A 24 -28.48 -25.78 -6.88
CA LEU A 24 -27.35 -25.06 -7.50
C LEU A 24 -26.66 -25.90 -8.57
N ASP A 25 -26.43 -27.20 -8.31
CA ASP A 25 -25.84 -28.13 -9.28
C ASP A 25 -26.75 -28.38 -10.50
N GLU A 26 -28.06 -28.25 -10.32
CA GLU A 26 -29.07 -28.31 -11.39
C GLU A 26 -29.23 -26.98 -12.15
N GLY A 27 -28.49 -25.93 -11.79
CA GLY A 27 -28.43 -24.65 -12.50
C GLY A 27 -29.32 -23.54 -11.93
N THR A 28 -29.92 -23.73 -10.75
CA THR A 28 -30.62 -22.66 -10.03
C THR A 28 -29.63 -21.55 -9.68
N SER A 29 -30.04 -20.29 -9.79
CA SER A 29 -29.16 -19.19 -9.41
C SER A 29 -28.90 -19.18 -7.89
N PHE A 30 -27.75 -18.65 -7.48
CA PHE A 30 -27.42 -18.56 -6.06
C PHE A 30 -28.45 -17.74 -5.28
N THR A 31 -28.93 -16.65 -5.89
CA THR A 31 -29.92 -15.74 -5.33
C THR A 31 -31.26 -16.44 -5.08
N GLU A 32 -31.73 -17.25 -6.03
CA GLU A 32 -32.96 -18.04 -5.87
C GLU A 32 -32.81 -19.12 -4.79
N ALA A 33 -31.64 -19.76 -4.71
CA ALA A 33 -31.34 -20.74 -3.69
C ALA A 33 -31.28 -20.11 -2.28
N VAL A 34 -30.73 -18.90 -2.14
CA VAL A 34 -30.78 -18.12 -0.89
C VAL A 34 -32.23 -17.84 -0.49
N ALA A 35 -33.05 -17.35 -1.40
CA ALA A 35 -34.46 -17.03 -1.11
C ALA A 35 -35.27 -18.26 -0.69
N SER A 36 -34.94 -19.43 -1.24
CA SER A 36 -35.68 -20.67 -1.01
C SER A 36 -35.23 -21.45 0.22
N PHE A 37 -33.94 -21.42 0.56
CA PHE A 37 -33.35 -22.33 1.55
C PHE A 37 -32.63 -21.64 2.72
N SER A 38 -32.32 -20.33 2.63
CA SER A 38 -31.57 -19.63 3.67
C SER A 38 -32.47 -19.14 4.81
N THR A 39 -32.09 -19.43 6.05
CA THR A 39 -32.74 -18.93 7.27
C THR A 39 -32.00 -17.75 7.89
N CYS A 40 -30.87 -17.32 7.32
CA CYS A 40 -30.09 -16.18 7.82
C CYS A 40 -30.77 -14.84 7.46
N PRO A 41 -30.72 -13.81 8.33
CA PRO A 41 -31.19 -12.46 8.00
C PRO A 41 -30.55 -11.88 6.73
N SER A 42 -29.32 -12.29 6.40
CA SER A 42 -28.62 -11.91 5.16
C SER A 42 -29.41 -12.22 3.88
N LYS A 43 -30.43 -13.09 3.92
CA LYS A 43 -31.32 -13.36 2.79
C LYS A 43 -31.95 -12.09 2.18
N GLU A 44 -32.17 -11.04 2.99
CA GLU A 44 -32.70 -9.75 2.52
C GLU A 44 -31.70 -9.01 1.61
N ALA A 45 -30.43 -9.31 1.76
CA ALA A 45 -29.32 -8.84 0.92
C ALA A 45 -28.75 -9.99 0.07
N GLU A 46 -29.61 -10.91 -0.40
CA GLU A 46 -29.20 -12.02 -1.27
C GLU A 46 -28.13 -12.95 -0.67
N GLY A 47 -28.05 -13.00 0.65
CA GLY A 47 -27.07 -13.78 1.40
C GLY A 47 -25.72 -13.10 1.54
N ASP A 48 -25.56 -11.85 1.08
CA ASP A 48 -24.30 -11.10 1.15
C ASP A 48 -23.83 -10.91 2.60
N LEU A 49 -22.56 -11.23 2.83
CA LEU A 49 -21.85 -11.01 4.09
C LEU A 49 -20.97 -9.76 4.06
N GLY A 50 -20.90 -9.08 2.91
CA GLY A 50 -20.05 -7.91 2.72
C GLY A 50 -18.58 -8.25 2.53
N TRP A 51 -17.76 -7.21 2.49
CA TRP A 51 -16.31 -7.31 2.35
C TRP A 51 -15.65 -7.74 3.66
N MET A 52 -14.74 -8.69 3.57
CA MET A 52 -13.94 -9.13 4.70
C MET A 52 -12.48 -9.39 4.30
N PRO A 53 -11.54 -9.31 5.25
CA PRO A 53 -10.16 -9.74 5.03
C PRO A 53 -10.08 -11.21 4.59
N GLU A 54 -9.07 -11.56 3.79
CA GLU A 54 -8.84 -12.94 3.31
C GLU A 54 -8.81 -13.96 4.46
N GLU A 55 -8.15 -13.64 5.57
CA GLU A 55 -8.06 -14.52 6.74
C GLU A 55 -9.43 -14.88 7.33
N ASN A 56 -10.37 -13.92 7.34
CA ASN A 56 -11.73 -14.15 7.81
C ASN A 56 -12.49 -15.01 6.81
N ALA A 57 -12.34 -14.73 5.51
CA ALA A 57 -12.95 -15.53 4.46
C ALA A 57 -12.42 -16.97 4.47
N GLN A 58 -11.11 -17.17 4.63
CA GLN A 58 -10.46 -18.47 4.77
C GLN A 58 -10.95 -19.20 6.02
N GLY A 59 -11.14 -18.50 7.15
CA GLY A 59 -11.71 -19.08 8.37
C GLY A 59 -13.13 -19.63 8.15
N LEU A 60 -13.94 -18.97 7.32
CA LEU A 60 -15.28 -19.42 6.96
C LEU A 60 -15.28 -20.56 5.94
N ILE A 61 -14.40 -20.48 4.95
CA ILE A 61 -14.35 -21.37 3.79
C ILE A 61 -13.55 -22.66 4.08
N GLY A 62 -12.59 -22.60 5.00
CA GLY A 62 -11.71 -23.72 5.35
C GLY A 62 -10.58 -24.00 4.36
N GLN A 63 -10.39 -23.14 3.35
CA GLN A 63 -9.32 -23.23 2.35
C GLN A 63 -8.89 -21.83 1.91
N ALA A 64 -7.66 -21.73 1.40
CA ALA A 64 -7.15 -20.48 0.84
C ALA A 64 -7.97 -20.03 -0.39
N ILE A 65 -8.08 -18.72 -0.57
CA ILE A 65 -8.84 -18.08 -1.64
C ILE A 65 -7.84 -17.33 -2.52
N SER A 66 -7.89 -17.61 -3.81
CA SER A 66 -7.10 -16.93 -4.84
C SER A 66 -8.00 -16.04 -5.69
N GLU A 67 -7.42 -15.08 -6.42
CA GLU A 67 -8.15 -14.21 -7.35
C GLU A 67 -8.99 -14.98 -8.39
N ASN A 68 -8.60 -16.23 -8.68
CA ASN A 68 -9.29 -17.12 -9.62
C ASN A 68 -10.53 -17.82 -9.03
N ASP A 69 -10.82 -17.63 -7.74
CA ASP A 69 -11.94 -18.28 -7.06
C ASP A 69 -13.25 -17.46 -7.12
N VAL A 70 -13.28 -16.32 -7.83
CA VAL A 70 -14.53 -15.56 -8.04
C VAL A 70 -15.59 -16.44 -8.70
N GLY A 71 -16.78 -16.46 -8.12
CA GLY A 71 -17.91 -17.29 -8.55
C GLY A 71 -17.91 -18.71 -7.98
N LYS A 72 -16.84 -19.14 -7.31
CA LYS A 72 -16.73 -20.47 -6.72
C LYS A 72 -17.76 -20.66 -5.60
N ILE A 73 -18.48 -21.78 -5.67
CA ILE A 73 -19.43 -22.21 -4.65
C ILE A 73 -18.79 -23.31 -3.80
N LEU A 74 -18.83 -23.13 -2.48
CA LEU A 74 -18.12 -23.91 -1.48
C LEU A 74 -19.08 -24.43 -0.42
N GLY A 75 -18.88 -25.67 0.01
CA GLY A 75 -19.71 -26.34 1.02
C GLY A 75 -20.54 -27.51 0.47
N PRO A 76 -21.40 -28.12 1.31
CA PRO A 76 -21.80 -27.66 2.63
C PRO A 76 -20.67 -27.64 3.68
N ILE A 77 -20.60 -26.57 4.48
CA ILE A 77 -19.61 -26.35 5.56
C ILE A 77 -20.37 -26.38 6.89
N HIS A 78 -19.86 -27.11 7.88
CA HIS A 78 -20.44 -27.18 9.21
C HIS A 78 -19.79 -26.15 10.16
N SER A 79 -20.61 -25.39 10.87
CA SER A 79 -20.20 -24.44 11.91
C SER A 79 -20.96 -24.72 13.22
N PRO A 80 -20.59 -24.09 14.35
CA PRO A 80 -21.36 -24.18 15.60
C PRO A 80 -22.81 -23.71 15.49
N TYR A 81 -23.15 -22.90 14.47
CA TYR A 81 -24.48 -22.34 14.29
C TYR A 81 -25.34 -23.14 13.31
N GLY A 82 -24.76 -24.01 12.49
CA GLY A 82 -25.48 -24.78 11.48
C GLY A 82 -24.64 -25.10 10.25
N TYR A 83 -25.27 -25.14 9.09
CA TYR A 83 -24.66 -25.51 7.82
C TYR A 83 -24.69 -24.34 6.84
N HIS A 84 -23.59 -24.16 6.11
CA HIS A 84 -23.39 -23.05 5.19
C HIS A 84 -23.02 -23.56 3.79
N ILE A 85 -23.53 -22.89 2.74
CA ILE A 85 -22.92 -22.88 1.41
C ILE A 85 -22.48 -21.46 1.14
N LEU A 86 -21.22 -21.28 0.79
CA LEU A 86 -20.62 -19.98 0.52
C LEU A 86 -20.38 -19.82 -0.97
N LYS A 87 -20.53 -18.62 -1.49
CA LYS A 87 -20.13 -18.23 -2.84
C LYS A 87 -19.20 -17.04 -2.74
N VAL A 88 -18.03 -17.14 -3.36
CA VAL A 88 -17.15 -15.97 -3.54
C VAL A 88 -17.78 -15.10 -4.63
N THR A 89 -18.19 -13.89 -4.30
CA THR A 89 -18.86 -12.98 -5.23
C THR A 89 -17.89 -12.03 -5.91
N GLU A 90 -16.97 -11.47 -5.14
CA GLU A 90 -15.97 -10.52 -5.60
C GLU A 90 -14.67 -10.70 -4.82
N ILE A 91 -13.55 -10.42 -5.48
CA ILE A 91 -12.22 -10.33 -4.85
C ILE A 91 -11.63 -9.00 -5.27
N GLU A 92 -11.22 -8.21 -4.29
CA GLU A 92 -10.50 -6.96 -4.48
C GLU A 92 -9.06 -7.16 -4.03
N LEU A 93 -8.14 -6.98 -4.97
CA LEU A 93 -6.72 -6.98 -4.70
C LEU A 93 -6.31 -5.53 -4.47
N ASP A 94 -6.05 -5.18 -3.23
CA ASP A 94 -5.32 -3.96 -2.92
C ASP A 94 -3.86 -4.18 -3.36
N MET A 95 -3.56 -3.60 -4.53
CA MET A 95 -2.25 -3.65 -5.17
C MET A 95 -1.35 -2.58 -4.56
N PRO A 96 -0.08 -2.90 -4.27
CA PRO A 96 0.86 -1.93 -3.74
C PRO A 96 1.08 -0.82 -4.76
N ASP A 97 0.93 0.43 -4.30
CA ASP A 97 1.22 1.61 -5.11
C ASP A 97 2.68 1.60 -5.59
N GLY A 98 2.92 2.06 -6.81
CA GLY A 98 4.25 2.17 -7.38
C GLY A 98 4.29 2.06 -8.91
N PRO A 99 5.49 2.20 -9.50
CA PRO A 99 5.67 2.25 -10.95
C PRO A 99 5.44 0.90 -11.63
N PHE A 100 5.63 -0.22 -10.91
CA PHE A 100 5.41 -1.55 -11.46
C PHE A 100 4.00 -2.05 -11.18
N THR A 101 3.44 -2.70 -12.19
CA THR A 101 2.14 -3.34 -12.17
C THR A 101 2.28 -4.81 -12.58
N ARG A 102 1.20 -5.58 -12.47
CA ARG A 102 1.17 -7.00 -12.87
C ARG A 102 1.59 -7.24 -14.32
N ASP A 103 1.33 -6.28 -15.20
CA ASP A 103 1.58 -6.37 -16.63
C ASP A 103 2.93 -5.75 -17.04
N THR A 104 3.67 -5.16 -16.10
CA THR A 104 5.01 -4.63 -16.36
C THR A 104 5.94 -5.76 -16.79
N LEU A 105 6.73 -5.51 -17.83
CA LEU A 105 7.70 -6.47 -18.35
C LEU A 105 8.88 -6.61 -17.37
N MET A 106 9.32 -7.83 -17.09
CA MET A 106 10.48 -8.07 -16.25
C MET A 106 11.77 -7.47 -16.81
N THR A 107 11.85 -7.28 -18.14
CA THR A 107 12.94 -6.53 -18.78
C THR A 107 12.93 -5.06 -18.40
N GLU A 108 11.75 -4.46 -18.26
CA GLU A 108 11.58 -3.07 -17.82
C GLU A 108 11.87 -2.94 -16.32
N VAL A 109 11.37 -3.88 -15.51
CA VAL A 109 11.72 -3.95 -14.09
C VAL A 109 13.23 -4.04 -13.90
N ASN A 110 13.93 -4.89 -14.65
CA ASN A 110 15.39 -5.05 -14.54
C ASN A 110 16.18 -3.83 -15.05
N GLN A 111 15.60 -3.00 -15.92
CA GLN A 111 16.23 -1.74 -16.35
C GLN A 111 16.15 -0.68 -15.24
N GLN A 112 15.03 -0.63 -14.52
CA GLN A 112 14.79 0.33 -13.46
C GLN A 112 15.37 -0.13 -12.11
N LEU A 113 15.40 -1.44 -11.86
CA LEU A 113 15.90 -2.10 -10.66
C LEU A 113 16.88 -3.24 -11.02
N PRO A 114 18.16 -2.94 -11.33
CA PRO A 114 19.14 -3.93 -11.81
C PRO A 114 19.38 -5.13 -10.88
N GLU A 115 19.07 -5.00 -9.59
CA GLU A 115 19.16 -6.03 -8.56
C GLU A 115 17.93 -6.94 -8.46
N VAL A 116 16.89 -6.74 -9.29
CA VAL A 116 15.63 -7.49 -9.27
C VAL A 116 15.86 -9.01 -9.21
N HIS A 117 16.83 -9.53 -9.96
CA HIS A 117 17.15 -10.95 -9.97
C HIS A 117 17.61 -11.45 -8.59
N THR A 118 18.39 -10.65 -7.87
CA THR A 118 18.87 -10.98 -6.52
C THR A 118 17.74 -10.86 -5.50
N LEU A 119 16.88 -9.84 -5.61
CA LEU A 119 15.75 -9.62 -4.73
C LEU A 119 14.72 -10.75 -4.82
N LEU A 120 14.30 -11.08 -6.05
CA LEU A 120 13.33 -12.14 -6.30
C LEU A 120 13.90 -13.53 -5.95
N PHE A 121 15.19 -13.76 -6.17
CA PHE A 121 15.84 -14.99 -5.72
C PHE A 121 15.85 -15.08 -4.18
N LYS A 122 16.32 -14.04 -3.48
CA LYS A 122 16.40 -14.06 -2.01
C LYS A 122 15.04 -14.24 -1.35
N LYS A 123 14.02 -13.45 -1.75
CA LYS A 123 12.72 -13.43 -1.07
C LYS A 123 11.77 -14.54 -1.55
N PHE A 124 11.78 -14.84 -2.85
CA PHE A 124 10.80 -15.75 -3.44
C PHE A 124 11.39 -17.02 -4.06
N GLN A 125 12.73 -17.14 -4.11
CA GLN A 125 13.43 -18.24 -4.81
C GLN A 125 13.07 -18.32 -6.30
N ILE A 126 12.80 -17.16 -6.92
CA ILE A 126 12.48 -17.03 -8.35
C ILE A 126 13.78 -16.76 -9.12
N GLY A 127 14.01 -17.54 -10.18
CA GLY A 127 15.16 -17.40 -11.05
C GLY A 127 16.51 -17.68 -10.37
N MET A 128 17.60 -17.53 -11.12
CA MET A 128 18.94 -17.38 -10.55
C MET A 128 19.40 -15.94 -10.75
N PRO A 129 20.27 -15.39 -9.90
CA PRO A 129 20.76 -13.99 -10.01
C PRO A 129 21.38 -13.60 -11.35
N VAL A 130 21.68 -14.59 -12.21
CA VAL A 130 22.38 -14.45 -13.50
C VAL A 130 21.54 -14.89 -14.71
N ALA A 131 20.30 -15.36 -14.50
CA ALA A 131 19.43 -15.81 -15.59
C ALA A 131 18.56 -14.64 -16.07
N GLY A 132 18.79 -14.16 -17.30
CA GLY A 132 17.98 -13.10 -17.89
C GLY A 132 16.52 -13.52 -18.10
N TYR A 133 15.60 -12.55 -17.96
CA TYR A 133 14.19 -12.75 -18.31
C TYR A 133 14.01 -12.91 -19.82
N LYS A 134 13.08 -13.76 -20.22
CA LYS A 134 12.70 -13.92 -21.63
C LYS A 134 11.88 -12.72 -22.10
N GLU A 135 11.94 -12.48 -23.40
CA GLU A 135 11.16 -11.42 -24.05
C GLU A 135 9.66 -11.70 -23.87
N GLY A 136 8.94 -10.73 -23.28
CA GLY A 136 7.51 -10.83 -22.99
C GLY A 136 7.13 -11.39 -21.61
N GLU A 137 8.10 -11.79 -20.77
CA GLU A 137 7.80 -12.17 -19.38
C GLU A 137 7.36 -10.94 -18.57
N THR A 138 6.13 -10.95 -18.05
CA THR A 138 5.59 -9.95 -17.13
C THR A 138 5.77 -10.37 -15.66
N VAL A 139 5.65 -9.42 -14.72
CA VAL A 139 5.64 -9.71 -13.28
C VAL A 139 4.62 -10.80 -12.94
N ASN A 140 3.41 -10.72 -13.51
CA ASN A 140 2.37 -11.73 -13.29
C ASN A 140 2.76 -13.11 -13.84
N SER A 141 3.26 -13.17 -15.07
CA SER A 141 3.63 -14.45 -15.69
C SER A 141 4.76 -15.16 -14.91
N VAL A 142 5.70 -14.40 -14.34
CA VAL A 142 6.78 -14.92 -13.50
C VAL A 142 6.25 -15.36 -12.13
N ALA A 143 5.32 -14.61 -11.54
CA ALA A 143 4.68 -15.00 -10.30
C ALA A 143 3.91 -16.34 -10.46
N GLU A 144 3.09 -16.46 -11.50
CA GLU A 144 2.31 -17.66 -11.82
C GLU A 144 3.21 -18.88 -12.08
N ALA A 145 4.26 -18.72 -12.88
CA ALA A 145 5.19 -19.81 -13.20
C ALA A 145 5.88 -20.41 -11.97
N HIS A 146 5.98 -19.63 -10.89
CA HIS A 146 6.61 -20.05 -9.62
C HIS A 146 5.60 -20.26 -8.49
N SER A 147 4.29 -20.23 -8.77
CA SER A 147 3.21 -20.31 -7.78
C SER A 147 3.37 -19.31 -6.63
N LYS A 148 3.77 -18.08 -6.95
CA LYS A 148 3.97 -16.98 -5.99
C LYS A 148 2.87 -15.94 -6.11
N ASN A 149 2.64 -15.22 -5.01
CA ASN A 149 1.66 -14.15 -4.98
C ASN A 149 2.23 -12.92 -5.71
N VAL A 150 1.59 -12.52 -6.81
CA VAL A 150 2.01 -11.36 -7.62
C VAL A 150 1.99 -10.07 -6.81
N THR A 151 1.04 -9.90 -5.89
CA THR A 151 0.92 -8.71 -5.04
C THR A 151 2.10 -8.58 -4.09
N GLU A 152 2.60 -9.67 -3.52
CA GLU A 152 3.80 -9.65 -2.66
C GLU A 152 5.07 -9.31 -3.44
N ILE A 153 5.17 -9.81 -4.68
CA ILE A 153 6.27 -9.50 -5.59
C ILE A 153 6.24 -8.02 -5.95
N LEU A 154 5.09 -7.50 -6.37
CA LEU A 154 4.92 -6.08 -6.67
C LEU A 154 5.24 -5.22 -5.45
N ALA A 155 4.84 -5.65 -4.24
CA ALA A 155 5.14 -4.91 -3.01
C ALA A 155 6.64 -4.85 -2.76
N LEU A 156 7.37 -5.95 -2.97
CA LEU A 156 8.84 -5.92 -2.87
C LEU A 156 9.45 -4.97 -3.90
N LEU A 157 9.06 -5.11 -5.16
CA LEU A 157 9.69 -4.37 -6.26
C LEU A 157 9.40 -2.87 -6.19
N ASN A 158 8.15 -2.50 -5.91
CA ASN A 158 7.76 -1.10 -5.76
C ASN A 158 8.35 -0.46 -4.51
N ASN A 159 8.50 -1.22 -3.41
CA ASN A 159 9.17 -0.72 -2.21
C ASN A 159 10.66 -0.49 -2.46
N GLU A 160 11.36 -1.44 -3.11
CA GLU A 160 12.78 -1.27 -3.42
C GLU A 160 13.03 -0.14 -4.43
N MET A 161 12.14 0.02 -5.42
CA MET A 161 12.18 1.19 -6.31
C MET A 161 11.93 2.50 -5.55
N GLY A 162 10.96 2.51 -4.63
CA GLY A 162 10.69 3.66 -3.77
C GLY A 162 11.90 4.04 -2.92
N ASP A 163 12.67 3.06 -2.44
CA ASP A 163 13.94 3.27 -1.74
C ASP A 163 15.06 3.82 -2.67
N GLN A 164 14.95 3.69 -4.00
CA GLN A 164 15.96 4.16 -4.96
C GLN A 164 15.62 5.44 -5.71
N THR A 165 14.34 5.81 -5.85
CA THR A 165 13.93 7.08 -6.47
C THR A 165 13.53 8.09 -5.40
N VAL A 166 14.44 8.99 -5.03
CA VAL A 166 14.07 10.19 -4.27
C VAL A 166 13.10 11.01 -5.10
N SER A 167 11.88 11.22 -4.60
CA SER A 167 10.86 11.99 -5.30
C SER A 167 11.12 13.47 -5.05
N LEU A 168 11.95 14.11 -5.87
CA LEU A 168 12.36 15.51 -5.66
C LEU A 168 11.39 16.52 -6.28
N ILE A 169 11.26 17.70 -5.65
CA ILE A 169 10.66 18.89 -6.23
C ILE A 169 11.67 20.05 -6.23
N SER A 170 11.74 20.81 -7.33
CA SER A 170 12.61 21.99 -7.38
C SER A 170 12.04 23.15 -6.54
N PRO A 171 12.87 24.07 -6.03
CA PRO A 171 12.39 25.28 -5.36
C PRO A 171 11.43 26.12 -6.21
N GLU A 172 11.68 26.22 -7.52
CA GLU A 172 10.85 27.00 -8.44
C GLU A 172 9.46 26.37 -8.63
N ASP A 173 9.40 25.05 -8.78
CA ASP A 173 8.13 24.33 -8.94
C ASP A 173 7.30 24.38 -7.65
N LEU A 174 7.96 24.26 -6.49
CA LEU A 174 7.28 24.43 -5.20
C LEU A 174 6.73 25.86 -5.06
N LYS A 175 7.51 26.87 -5.43
CA LYS A 175 7.06 28.26 -5.39
C LYS A 175 5.85 28.51 -6.28
N ALA A 176 5.85 27.96 -7.50
CA ALA A 176 4.71 28.05 -8.41
C ALA A 176 3.45 27.43 -7.80
N LYS A 177 3.56 26.24 -7.20
CA LYS A 177 2.44 25.57 -6.53
C LYS A 177 1.90 26.37 -5.33
N MET A 178 2.80 26.98 -4.54
CA MET A 178 2.41 27.85 -3.44
C MET A 178 1.66 29.10 -3.93
N ASP A 179 2.05 29.67 -5.06
CA ASP A 179 1.40 30.84 -5.66
C ASP A 179 0.04 30.52 -6.27
N ASP A 180 -0.12 29.32 -6.84
CA ASP A 180 -1.39 28.82 -7.36
C ASP A 180 -2.41 28.54 -6.24
N GLY A 181 -1.94 28.38 -5.00
CA GLY A 181 -2.79 28.20 -3.82
C GLY A 181 -3.52 26.85 -3.80
N ASP A 182 -2.84 25.79 -4.26
CA ASP A 182 -3.39 24.43 -4.30
C ASP A 182 -3.85 23.98 -2.88
N PRO A 183 -5.15 23.72 -2.66
CA PRO A 183 -5.66 23.32 -1.35
C PRO A 183 -5.22 21.92 -0.92
N ASN A 184 -4.69 21.10 -1.82
CA ASN A 184 -4.19 19.76 -1.52
C ASN A 184 -2.70 19.74 -1.15
N LEU A 185 -1.98 20.85 -1.37
CA LEU A 185 -0.57 20.97 -1.03
C LEU A 185 -0.38 21.03 0.49
N ARG A 186 0.50 20.18 1.01
CA ARG A 186 0.91 20.16 2.42
C ARG A 186 2.41 20.25 2.49
N ILE A 187 2.94 21.17 3.29
CA ILE A 187 4.38 21.37 3.45
C ILE A 187 4.72 21.02 4.89
N LEU A 188 5.66 20.10 5.09
CA LEU A 188 6.05 19.58 6.39
C LEU A 188 7.53 19.86 6.62
N ASP A 189 7.86 20.50 7.73
CA ASP A 189 9.25 20.77 8.13
C ASP A 189 9.70 19.67 9.10
N ILE A 190 10.64 18.84 8.65
CA ILE A 190 11.11 17.63 9.35
C ILE A 190 12.47 17.85 10.05
N ARG A 191 12.92 19.11 10.12
CA ARG A 191 14.20 19.48 10.73
C ARG A 191 14.16 19.40 12.25
N GLU A 192 15.30 19.59 12.88
CA GLU A 192 15.34 19.73 14.34
C GLU A 192 14.81 21.08 14.81
N ARG A 193 14.46 21.14 16.10
CA ARG A 193 13.88 22.34 16.69
C ARG A 193 14.78 23.58 16.54
N TRP A 194 16.07 23.42 16.75
CA TRP A 194 17.02 24.53 16.69
C TRP A 194 17.19 25.04 15.25
N GLU A 195 17.21 24.16 14.25
CA GLU A 195 17.24 24.52 12.82
C GLU A 195 15.99 25.32 12.43
N TYR A 196 14.82 24.87 12.88
CA TYR A 196 13.54 25.56 12.70
C TYR A 196 13.49 26.92 13.40
N ASP A 197 14.13 27.04 14.56
CA ASP A 197 14.19 28.30 15.31
C ASP A 197 15.10 29.34 14.63
N ILE A 198 16.14 28.91 13.90
CA ILE A 198 17.01 29.78 13.10
C ILE A 198 16.27 30.27 11.84
N ALA A 199 15.67 29.34 11.10
CA ALA A 199 15.05 29.63 9.80
C ALA A 199 13.68 28.97 9.73
N LYS A 200 12.63 29.74 9.43
CA LYS A 200 11.26 29.22 9.30
C LYS A 200 10.84 29.20 7.84
N PHE A 201 10.35 28.04 7.38
CA PHE A 201 9.72 27.94 6.08
C PHE A 201 8.26 28.39 6.17
N LYS A 202 7.90 29.46 5.45
CA LYS A 202 6.55 30.02 5.51
C LYS A 202 5.54 29.04 4.92
N GLY A 203 4.52 28.69 5.71
CA GLY A 203 3.46 27.78 5.29
C GLY A 203 3.74 26.30 5.56
N ALA A 204 4.92 25.97 6.08
CA ALA A 204 5.21 24.62 6.56
C ALA A 204 4.64 24.37 7.97
N GLU A 205 4.10 23.17 8.20
CA GLU A 205 3.77 22.65 9.53
C GLU A 205 5.01 21.92 10.07
N PHE A 206 5.52 22.38 11.22
CA PHE A 206 6.71 21.79 11.85
C PHE A 206 6.38 20.49 12.57
N ILE A 207 7.13 19.43 12.26
CA ILE A 207 6.93 18.10 12.84
C ILE A 207 7.88 17.88 14.01
N THR A 208 7.34 17.34 15.09
CA THR A 208 8.09 16.84 16.26
C THR A 208 7.65 15.43 16.59
N LYS A 209 8.43 14.73 17.42
CA LYS A 209 8.08 13.39 17.94
C LYS A 209 6.70 13.35 18.60
N GLU A 210 6.30 14.43 19.28
CA GLU A 210 5.00 14.52 19.96
C GLU A 210 3.84 14.86 19.02
N THR A 211 4.12 15.49 17.88
CA THR A 211 3.10 16.04 16.98
C THR A 211 2.90 15.23 15.71
N VAL A 212 3.87 14.39 15.32
CA VAL A 212 3.88 13.62 14.07
C VAL A 212 2.57 12.85 13.86
N GLU A 213 2.16 12.00 14.80
CA GLU A 213 0.93 11.21 14.67
C GLU A 213 -0.34 12.08 14.49
N SER A 214 -0.41 13.21 15.20
CA SER A 214 -1.54 14.14 15.08
C SER A 214 -1.55 14.85 13.74
N ILE A 215 -0.37 15.21 13.20
CA ILE A 215 -0.23 15.86 11.89
C ILE A 215 -0.59 14.86 10.80
N LEU A 216 -0.02 13.65 10.84
CA LEU A 216 -0.28 12.59 9.86
C LEU A 216 -1.76 12.18 9.83
N GLY A 217 -2.43 12.11 10.99
CA GLY A 217 -3.86 11.82 11.05
C GLY A 217 -4.78 12.87 10.40
N LYS A 218 -4.26 14.07 10.06
CA LYS A 218 -4.98 15.10 9.29
C LYS A 218 -4.69 15.02 7.78
N LEU A 219 -3.68 14.27 7.38
CA LEU A 219 -3.31 14.08 5.98
C LEU A 219 -4.24 13.04 5.35
N LYS A 220 -4.42 13.17 4.04
CA LYS A 220 -5.22 12.25 3.24
C LYS A 220 -4.39 11.71 2.07
N PRO A 221 -4.71 10.53 1.53
CA PRO A 221 -3.96 9.96 0.40
C PRO A 221 -3.87 10.87 -0.83
N GLU A 222 -4.87 11.74 -1.05
CA GLU A 222 -4.86 12.70 -2.15
C GLU A 222 -3.96 13.95 -1.93
N ASN A 223 -3.44 14.16 -0.72
CA ASN A 223 -2.56 15.30 -0.46
C ASN A 223 -1.21 15.12 -1.15
N GLU A 224 -0.69 16.19 -1.76
CA GLU A 224 0.71 16.25 -2.19
C GLU A 224 1.53 16.83 -1.04
N ILE A 225 2.45 16.02 -0.51
CA ILE A 225 3.23 16.33 0.68
C ILE A 225 4.63 16.72 0.26
N ILE A 226 5.08 17.91 0.66
CA ILE A 226 6.43 18.40 0.40
C ILE A 226 7.20 18.47 1.72
N LEU A 227 8.31 17.76 1.78
CA LEU A 227 9.20 17.69 2.94
C LEU A 227 10.29 18.74 2.82
N ILE A 228 10.47 19.48 3.92
CA ILE A 228 11.53 20.48 4.07
C ILE A 228 12.53 19.96 5.10
N ASP A 229 13.76 19.76 4.64
CA ASP A 229 14.93 19.54 5.48
C ASP A 229 16.00 20.61 5.20
N TRP A 230 17.26 20.36 5.55
CA TRP A 230 18.35 21.30 5.25
C TRP A 230 18.79 21.29 3.78
N LYS A 231 19.20 20.13 3.26
CA LYS A 231 19.84 19.97 1.93
C LYS A 231 19.25 18.88 1.04
N GLY A 232 18.17 18.22 1.47
CA GLY A 232 17.46 17.17 0.73
C GLY A 232 17.82 15.74 1.15
N ASP A 233 18.74 15.57 2.11
CA ASP A 233 19.30 14.26 2.48
C ASP A 233 18.42 13.46 3.46
N ARG A 234 17.54 14.13 4.22
CA ARG A 234 16.70 13.51 5.27
C ARG A 234 15.32 13.14 4.76
N GLY A 235 14.84 13.87 3.75
CA GLY A 235 13.54 13.66 3.14
C GLY A 235 13.26 12.21 2.67
N PRO A 236 14.17 11.50 1.99
CA PRO A 236 13.92 10.14 1.49
C PRO A 236 13.49 9.15 2.59
N SER A 237 14.17 9.16 3.74
CA SER A 237 13.82 8.28 4.86
C SER A 237 12.42 8.57 5.41
N PHE A 238 12.01 9.83 5.39
CA PHE A 238 10.69 10.24 5.85
C PHE A 238 9.60 9.99 4.79
N GLU A 239 9.90 10.10 3.49
CA GLU A 239 9.02 9.66 2.40
C GLU A 239 8.63 8.19 2.58
N LYS A 240 9.60 7.33 2.92
CA LYS A 240 9.35 5.92 3.23
C LYS A 240 8.39 5.73 4.40
N TYR A 241 8.64 6.43 5.51
CA TYR A 241 7.77 6.38 6.67
C TYR A 241 6.32 6.82 6.34
N LEU A 242 6.15 7.84 5.50
CA LEU A 242 4.84 8.26 5.01
C LEU A 242 4.17 7.19 4.13
N ALA A 243 4.92 6.56 3.23
CA ALA A 243 4.43 5.50 2.37
C ALA A 243 3.91 4.29 3.17
N GLU A 244 4.59 3.89 4.25
CA GLU A 244 4.12 2.83 5.16
C GLU A 244 2.78 3.15 5.84
N LYS A 245 2.43 4.44 5.93
CA LYS A 245 1.14 4.91 6.46
C LYS A 245 0.09 5.16 5.37
N GLY A 246 0.37 4.77 4.12
CA GLY A 246 -0.53 4.94 2.98
C GLY A 246 -0.52 6.34 2.35
N LEU A 247 0.52 7.14 2.63
CA LEU A 247 0.70 8.50 2.11
C LEU A 247 1.82 8.48 1.04
N HIS A 248 1.48 8.02 -0.16
CA HIS A 248 2.46 7.75 -1.22
C HIS A 248 2.86 8.99 -2.04
N ASN A 249 2.10 10.09 -1.98
CA ASN A 249 2.37 11.30 -2.75
C ASN A 249 3.23 12.31 -1.96
N ALA A 250 4.39 11.85 -1.51
CA ALA A 250 5.39 12.66 -0.81
C ALA A 250 6.58 12.97 -1.72
N LYS A 251 7.13 14.18 -1.59
CA LYS A 251 8.33 14.65 -2.27
C LYS A 251 9.22 15.45 -1.35
N THR A 252 10.52 15.42 -1.60
CA THR A 252 11.51 16.22 -0.88
C THR A 252 11.91 17.44 -1.69
N LEU A 253 12.03 18.59 -1.02
CA LEU A 253 12.55 19.79 -1.65
C LEU A 253 14.03 19.59 -2.03
N ASP A 254 14.33 19.65 -3.31
CA ASP A 254 15.68 19.51 -3.85
C ASP A 254 16.61 20.61 -3.31
N GLY A 255 17.68 20.20 -2.63
CA GLY A 255 18.60 21.10 -1.94
C GLY A 255 18.04 21.73 -0.65
N GLY A 256 16.86 21.29 -0.19
CA GLY A 256 16.23 21.69 1.06
C GLY A 256 16.00 23.19 1.24
N ILE A 257 15.88 23.62 2.49
CA ILE A 257 15.67 25.05 2.83
C ILE A 257 16.87 25.92 2.43
N ASP A 258 18.08 25.35 2.33
CA ASP A 258 19.27 26.08 1.91
C ASP A 258 19.16 26.54 0.44
N ALA A 259 18.76 25.62 -0.45
CA ALA A 259 18.51 25.96 -1.85
C ALA A 259 17.31 26.91 -2.02
N TRP A 260 16.27 26.78 -1.18
CA TRP A 260 15.15 27.72 -1.17
C TRP A 260 15.58 29.13 -0.81
N ALA A 261 16.39 29.29 0.24
CA ALA A 261 16.89 30.58 0.67
C ALA A 261 17.77 31.24 -0.40
N ASP A 262 18.59 30.45 -1.10
CA ASP A 262 19.45 30.95 -2.17
C ASP A 262 18.66 31.38 -3.42
N ARG A 263 17.69 30.57 -3.85
CA ARG A 263 17.07 30.70 -5.18
C ARG A 263 15.72 31.41 -5.18
N ILE A 264 14.95 31.31 -4.09
CA ILE A 264 13.55 31.75 -4.04
C ILE A 264 13.33 32.87 -3.02
N ASP A 265 13.78 32.70 -1.78
CA ASP A 265 13.56 33.65 -0.70
C ASP A 265 14.84 33.97 0.10
N PRO A 266 15.67 34.92 -0.38
CA PRO A 266 16.89 35.35 0.31
C PRO A 266 16.69 35.99 1.68
N SER A 267 15.44 36.20 2.13
CA SER A 267 15.16 36.66 3.49
C SER A 267 15.20 35.54 4.53
N VAL A 268 15.12 34.28 4.10
CA VAL A 268 15.29 33.10 4.96
C VAL A 268 16.75 32.99 5.37
N PRO A 269 17.08 32.98 6.68
CA PRO A 269 18.46 32.82 7.13
C PRO A 269 19.04 31.46 6.69
N ARG A 270 20.29 31.47 6.23
CA ARG A 270 21.08 30.25 5.95
C ARG A 270 21.98 29.93 7.14
N TYR A 271 22.24 28.65 7.35
CA TYR A 271 23.09 28.15 8.44
C TYR A 271 23.87 26.93 7.98
N GLU A 272 24.97 26.65 8.68
CA GLU A 272 25.83 25.49 8.46
C GLU A 272 25.78 24.58 9.68
N ILE A 273 25.97 23.30 9.43
CA ILE A 273 26.03 22.26 10.46
C ILE A 273 27.45 21.69 10.41
N ASP A 274 28.10 21.58 11.57
CA ASP A 274 29.41 20.95 11.66
C ASP A 274 29.24 19.42 11.59
N GLU A 275 29.55 18.83 10.44
CA GLU A 275 29.43 17.40 10.20
C GLU A 275 30.52 16.58 10.93
N GLU A 276 31.55 17.23 11.50
CA GLU A 276 32.62 16.57 12.27
C GLU A 276 32.30 16.44 13.77
N ASP A 277 31.21 17.05 14.25
CA ASP A 277 30.78 16.91 15.64
C ASP A 277 30.15 15.52 15.87
N GLU A 278 30.84 14.65 16.61
CA GLU A 278 30.35 13.28 16.92
C GLU A 278 29.05 13.28 17.76
N ASP A 279 28.74 14.39 18.43
CA ASP A 279 27.48 14.64 19.14
C ASP A 279 26.34 15.02 18.17
N TYR A 280 26.66 15.36 16.91
CA TYR A 280 25.70 15.58 15.83
C TYR A 280 25.41 14.26 15.10
N ARG A 281 25.01 13.25 15.86
CA ARG A 281 24.28 12.10 15.31
C ARG A 281 22.80 12.42 15.42
N TYR A 282 22.09 12.22 14.32
CA TYR A 282 20.63 12.24 14.28
C TYR A 282 20.10 11.01 15.02
N ASP A 283 20.44 10.89 16.31
CA ASP A 283 19.90 9.88 17.19
C ASP A 283 18.43 10.28 17.44
N ASP A 284 17.50 9.43 17.00
CA ASP A 284 16.21 9.21 17.67
C ASP A 284 15.00 10.15 17.40
N VAL A 285 14.84 10.72 16.20
CA VAL A 285 13.47 11.14 15.77
C VAL A 285 12.70 9.98 15.14
N PHE A 286 13.37 9.09 14.39
CA PHE A 286 12.70 8.07 13.58
C PHE A 286 13.09 6.61 13.90
N ASP A 287 14.30 6.35 14.42
CA ASP A 287 14.70 5.00 14.88
C ASP A 287 13.92 4.52 16.12
N ASP A 288 13.21 5.45 16.74
CA ASP A 288 12.55 5.33 18.04
C ASP A 288 11.01 5.46 17.92
N LEU A 289 10.49 5.52 16.68
CA LEU A 289 9.06 5.45 16.42
C LEU A 289 8.57 4.03 16.73
N PRO A 290 7.41 3.87 17.39
CA PRO A 290 6.89 2.55 17.70
C PRO A 290 6.66 1.76 16.40
N GLN A 291 7.25 0.56 16.34
CA GLN A 291 7.00 -0.43 15.27
C GLN A 291 5.57 -0.95 15.30
#